data_AF-A0AAU4UQF4-F1
#
_entry.id   AF-A0AAU4UQF4-F1
#
_cell.length_a   1.000
_cell.length_b   1.000
_cell.length_c   1.000
_cell.angle_alpha   90.00
_cell.angle_beta   90.00
_cell.angle_gamma   90.00
#
_symmetry.space_group_name_H-M   'P 1'
#
loop_
_entity.id
_entity.type
_entity.pdbx_description
1 polymer ?
#
loop_
_entity_poly.entity_id
_entity_poly.type
_entity_poly.pdbx_seq_one_letter_code
_entity_poly.pdbx_strand_id
1 'polypeptide(L)'
;MRQPEPPDVIEELRTFLSFAVPLRSADLAYKIKSWGYSRAQAIAWLTSEAERAGISLGGRGDALQFSDRTPRTGRARDTVVRTADDFVSGIAAAGLLAQLQGRGGVSVFGDYYGAPSPPSGTGPPEPAGQSAPPHDGNHKK
;
A
#
# COMPACT_ATOMS: atom_id res chain seq x y z
N MET A 1 -22.89 -37.18 14.01
CA MET A 1 -22.59 -35.74 14.11
C MET A 1 -22.36 -35.23 12.70
N ARG A 2 -23.18 -34.29 12.19
CA ARG A 2 -22.91 -33.66 10.89
C ARG A 2 -21.63 -32.82 11.06
N GLN A 3 -20.66 -33.01 10.18
CA GLN A 3 -19.58 -32.03 10.06
C GLN A 3 -20.23 -30.68 9.71
N PRO A 4 -19.84 -29.58 10.36
CA PRO A 4 -20.26 -28.25 9.92
C PRO A 4 -19.84 -28.07 8.46
N GLU A 5 -20.72 -27.49 7.66
CA GLU A 5 -20.36 -27.13 6.28
C GLU A 5 -19.13 -26.22 6.33
N PRO A 6 -18.13 -26.46 5.48
CA PRO A 6 -16.92 -25.68 5.52
C PRO A 6 -17.25 -24.24 5.09
N PRO A 7 -16.82 -23.22 5.85
CA PRO A 7 -17.28 -21.84 5.70
C PRO A 7 -17.12 -21.30 4.27
N ASP A 8 -18.00 -20.43 3.82
CA ASP A 8 -17.83 -19.75 2.53
C ASP A 8 -16.47 -19.02 2.50
N VAL A 9 -15.83 -18.98 1.32
CA VAL A 9 -14.54 -18.32 1.04
C VAL A 9 -14.53 -16.87 1.56
N ILE A 10 -15.67 -16.19 1.47
CA ILE A 10 -15.88 -14.84 1.97
C ILE A 10 -15.87 -14.80 3.50
N GLU A 11 -16.48 -15.78 4.17
CA GLU A 11 -16.51 -15.86 5.63
C GLU A 11 -15.15 -16.26 6.22
N GLU A 12 -14.39 -17.11 5.53
CA GLU A 12 -12.99 -17.40 5.86
C GLU A 12 -12.14 -16.13 5.79
N LEU A 13 -12.29 -15.34 4.71
CA LEU A 13 -11.59 -14.07 4.56
C LEU A 13 -11.99 -13.06 5.64
N ARG A 14 -13.30 -12.91 5.92
CA ARG A 14 -13.80 -12.04 6.99
C ARG A 14 -13.22 -12.43 8.35
N THR A 15 -13.19 -13.72 8.65
CA THR A 15 -12.61 -14.25 9.89
C THR A 15 -11.14 -13.89 9.98
N PHE A 16 -10.35 -14.14 8.92
CA PHE A 16 -8.94 -13.78 8.87
C PHE A 16 -8.73 -12.28 9.11
N LEU A 17 -9.46 -11.42 8.39
CA LEU A 17 -9.34 -9.96 8.52
C LEU A 17 -9.72 -9.46 9.91
N SER A 18 -10.77 -10.03 10.53
CA SER A 18 -11.22 -9.66 11.87
C SER A 18 -10.13 -9.82 12.94
N PHE A 19 -9.21 -10.75 12.72
CA PHE A 19 -8.07 -11.00 13.58
C PHE A 19 -6.82 -10.22 13.14
N ALA A 20 -6.49 -10.26 11.84
CA ALA A 20 -5.23 -9.73 11.33
C ALA A 20 -5.17 -8.20 11.29
N VAL A 21 -6.27 -7.54 10.93
CA VAL A 21 -6.31 -6.07 10.78
C VAL A 21 -6.05 -5.36 12.13
N PRO A 22 -6.71 -5.71 13.26
CA PRO A 22 -6.42 -5.07 14.53
C PRO A 22 -4.96 -5.22 14.98
N LEU A 23 -4.37 -6.40 14.78
CA LEU A 23 -2.96 -6.64 15.13
C LEU A 23 -2.02 -5.79 14.28
N ARG A 24 -2.28 -5.70 12.97
CA ARG A 24 -1.49 -4.86 12.07
C ARG A 24 -1.67 -3.38 12.40
N SER A 25 -2.88 -2.91 12.69
CA SER A 25 -3.12 -1.53 13.13
C SER A 25 -2.34 -1.19 14.40
N ALA A 26 -2.27 -2.11 15.37
CA ALA A 26 -1.47 -1.93 16.58
C ALA A 26 0.04 -1.81 16.28
N ASP A 27 0.57 -2.66 15.38
CA ASP A 27 1.97 -2.59 14.93
C ASP A 27 2.28 -1.26 14.22
N LEU A 28 1.43 -0.83 13.29
CA LEU A 28 1.61 0.46 12.58
C LEU A 28 1.53 1.65 13.54
N ALA A 29 0.56 1.66 14.46
CA ALA A 29 0.44 2.71 15.47
C ALA A 29 1.67 2.75 16.40
N TYR A 30 2.19 1.58 16.79
CA TYR A 30 3.42 1.49 17.57
C TYR A 30 4.61 2.07 16.81
N LYS A 31 4.78 1.75 15.52
CA LYS A 31 5.84 2.30 14.66
C LYS A 31 5.79 3.82 14.59
N ILE A 32 4.63 4.38 14.26
CA ILE A 32 4.39 5.84 14.20
C ILE A 32 4.81 6.51 15.51
N LYS A 33 4.40 5.93 16.65
CA LYS A 33 4.76 6.44 17.97
C LYS A 33 6.27 6.33 18.24
N SER A 34 6.86 5.18 17.95
CA SER A 34 8.28 4.90 18.20
C SER A 34 9.21 5.76 17.36
N TRP A 35 8.80 6.13 16.15
CA TRP A 35 9.55 7.03 15.28
C TRP A 35 9.32 8.51 15.58
N GLY A 36 8.45 8.83 16.54
CA GLY A 36 8.16 10.21 16.93
C GLY A 36 7.50 11.03 15.81
N TYR A 37 6.72 10.39 14.94
CA TYR A 37 6.07 11.09 13.83
C TYR A 37 5.07 12.13 14.32
N SER A 38 5.17 13.34 13.76
CA SER A 38 4.10 14.33 13.85
C SER A 38 2.84 13.82 13.14
N ARG A 39 1.70 14.44 13.44
CA ARG A 39 0.43 14.09 12.78
C ARG A 39 0.52 14.16 11.25
N ALA A 40 1.21 15.15 10.70
CA ALA A 40 1.38 15.30 9.26
C ALA A 40 2.24 14.18 8.66
N GLN A 41 3.34 13.80 9.34
CA GLN A 41 4.18 12.68 8.92
C GLN A 41 3.44 11.34 9.01
N ALA A 42 2.66 11.13 10.07
CA ALA A 42 1.83 9.94 10.22
C ALA A 42 0.81 9.81 9.07
N ILE A 43 0.14 10.92 8.72
CA ILE A 43 -0.79 10.96 7.59
C ILE A 43 -0.07 10.58 6.29
N ALA A 44 1.02 11.27 5.95
CA ALA A 44 1.74 11.03 4.70
C ALA A 44 2.23 9.58 4.60
N TRP A 45 2.77 9.04 5.69
CA TRP A 45 3.25 7.67 5.73
C TRP A 45 2.14 6.63 5.61
N LEU A 46 1.02 6.81 6.32
CA LEU A 46 -0.14 5.91 6.22
C LEU A 46 -0.75 5.94 4.82
N THR A 47 -0.77 7.10 4.16
CA THR A 47 -1.19 7.22 2.76
C THR A 47 -0.27 6.42 1.85
N SER A 48 1.06 6.58 1.97
CA SER A 48 2.02 5.80 1.18
C SER A 48 1.93 4.30 1.43
N GLU A 49 1.63 3.88 2.66
CA GLU A 49 1.46 2.47 3.00
C GLU A 49 0.18 1.89 2.39
N ALA A 50 -0.93 2.63 2.43
CA ALA A 50 -2.18 2.26 1.77
C ALA A 50 -2.02 2.20 0.23
N GLU A 51 -1.30 3.16 -0.36
CA GLU A 51 -0.97 3.20 -1.78
C GLU A 51 -0.15 1.99 -2.21
N ARG A 52 0.98 1.75 -1.53
CA ARG A 52 1.87 0.61 -1.79
C ARG A 52 1.09 -0.70 -1.74
N ALA A 53 0.24 -0.87 -0.72
CA ALA A 53 -0.60 -2.05 -0.57
C ALA A 53 -1.60 -2.20 -1.73
N GLY A 54 -2.34 -1.14 -2.06
CA GLY A 54 -3.34 -1.14 -3.13
C GLY A 54 -2.74 -1.50 -4.50
N ILE A 55 -1.60 -0.87 -4.85
CA ILE A 55 -0.87 -1.14 -6.10
C ILE A 55 -0.34 -2.59 -6.12
N SER A 56 0.24 -3.05 -5.01
CA SER A 56 0.79 -4.41 -4.92
C SER A 56 -0.29 -5.48 -5.13
N LEU A 57 -1.49 -5.27 -4.57
CA LEU A 57 -2.63 -6.15 -4.80
C LEU A 57 -3.11 -6.13 -6.24
N GLY A 58 -3.19 -4.95 -6.85
CA GLY A 58 -3.50 -4.79 -8.28
C GLY A 58 -2.59 -5.61 -9.19
N GLY A 59 -1.29 -5.67 -8.86
CA GLY A 59 -0.30 -6.42 -9.63
C GLY A 59 -0.20 -7.92 -9.31
N ARG A 60 -0.62 -8.35 -8.11
CA ARG A 60 -0.47 -9.75 -7.63
C ARG A 60 -1.76 -10.57 -7.72
N GLY A 61 -2.89 -9.92 -7.98
CA GLY A 61 -4.18 -10.57 -8.11
C GLY A 61 -4.94 -10.71 -6.79
N ASP A 62 -6.15 -11.24 -6.93
CA ASP A 62 -7.27 -11.19 -5.98
C ASP A 62 -6.92 -11.64 -4.55
N ALA A 63 -7.42 -10.90 -3.56
CA ALA A 63 -7.37 -11.24 -2.13
C ALA A 63 -8.04 -12.60 -1.80
N LEU A 64 -8.89 -13.12 -2.71
CA LEU A 64 -9.54 -14.43 -2.59
C LEU A 64 -8.59 -15.64 -2.72
N GLN A 65 -7.31 -15.45 -3.06
CA GLN A 65 -6.32 -16.55 -3.09
C GLN A 65 -6.10 -17.22 -1.72
N PHE A 66 -6.59 -16.61 -0.64
CA PHE A 66 -6.48 -17.12 0.72
C PHE A 66 -7.35 -18.37 0.97
N SER A 67 -8.49 -18.50 0.31
CA SER A 67 -9.56 -19.42 0.74
C SER A 67 -10.07 -20.37 -0.34
N ASP A 68 -9.41 -20.46 -1.49
CA ASP A 68 -9.76 -21.46 -2.51
C ASP A 68 -9.42 -22.91 -2.12
N ARG A 69 -8.93 -23.13 -0.89
CA ARG A 69 -8.55 -24.42 -0.30
C ARG A 69 -7.48 -25.19 -1.07
N THR A 70 -6.79 -24.52 -1.99
CA THR A 70 -5.71 -25.13 -2.76
C THR A 70 -4.41 -25.03 -1.97
N PRO A 71 -3.80 -26.17 -1.56
CA PRO A 71 -2.48 -26.14 -0.94
C PRO A 71 -1.46 -25.60 -1.95
N ARG A 72 -0.74 -24.55 -1.55
CA ARG A 72 0.32 -23.94 -2.36
C ARG A 72 1.68 -24.16 -1.71
N THR A 73 2.71 -24.32 -2.54
CA THR A 73 4.09 -24.49 -2.10
C THR A 73 5.03 -23.55 -2.86
N GLY A 74 6.23 -23.33 -2.32
CA GLY A 74 7.25 -22.46 -2.92
C GLY A 74 6.72 -21.06 -3.26
N ARG A 75 7.02 -20.59 -4.48
CA ARG A 75 6.67 -19.24 -4.93
C ARG A 75 5.16 -18.95 -4.86
N ALA A 76 4.31 -19.93 -5.09
CA ALA A 76 2.86 -19.72 -5.03
C ALA A 76 2.39 -19.46 -3.58
N ARG A 77 3.00 -20.14 -2.60
CA ARG A 77 2.76 -19.85 -1.18
C ARG A 77 3.25 -18.45 -0.82
N ASP A 78 4.46 -18.11 -1.26
CA ASP A 78 5.05 -16.79 -0.97
C ASP A 78 4.21 -15.65 -1.54
N THR A 79 3.66 -15.81 -2.74
CA THR A 79 2.73 -14.85 -3.33
C THR A 79 1.50 -14.67 -2.45
N VAL A 80 0.83 -15.75 -2.03
CA VAL A 80 -0.37 -15.65 -1.18
C VAL A 80 -0.07 -14.98 0.16
N VAL A 81 1.04 -15.35 0.81
CA VAL A 81 1.46 -14.72 2.07
C VAL A 81 1.67 -13.22 1.89
N ARG A 82 2.35 -12.80 0.82
CA ARG A 82 2.60 -11.39 0.54
C ARG A 82 1.32 -10.64 0.17
N THR A 83 0.45 -11.23 -0.63
CA THR A 83 -0.87 -10.66 -0.97
C THR A 83 -1.72 -10.46 0.29
N ALA A 84 -1.75 -11.44 1.19
CA ALA A 84 -2.45 -11.32 2.47
C ALA A 84 -1.85 -10.22 3.36
N ASP A 85 -0.52 -10.14 3.43
CA ASP A 85 0.17 -9.10 4.20
C ASP A 85 -0.08 -7.68 3.65
N ASP A 86 -0.02 -7.51 2.32
CA ASP A 86 -0.33 -6.23 1.67
C ASP A 86 -1.80 -5.87 1.90
N PHE A 87 -2.73 -6.82 1.81
CA PHE A 87 -4.16 -6.57 2.04
C PHE A 87 -4.44 -6.11 3.47
N VAL A 88 -3.91 -6.83 4.46
CA VAL A 88 -4.07 -6.47 5.86
C VAL A 88 -3.41 -5.13 6.17
N SER A 89 -2.22 -4.87 5.61
CA SER A 89 -1.49 -3.61 5.81
C SER A 89 -2.21 -2.42 5.20
N GLY A 90 -2.77 -2.55 4.00
CA GLY A 90 -3.54 -1.51 3.35
C GLY A 90 -4.81 -1.14 4.11
N ILE A 91 -5.59 -2.15 4.56
CA ILE A 91 -6.79 -1.93 5.38
C ILE A 91 -6.43 -1.29 6.72
N ALA A 92 -5.38 -1.80 7.39
CA ALA A 92 -4.95 -1.26 8.68
C ALA A 92 -4.48 0.19 8.56
N ALA A 93 -3.75 0.53 7.50
CA ALA A 93 -3.28 1.88 7.22
C ALA A 93 -4.45 2.84 6.95
N ALA A 94 -5.41 2.44 6.11
CA ALA A 94 -6.63 3.21 5.84
C ALA A 94 -7.48 3.40 7.10
N GLY A 95 -7.61 2.38 7.94
CA GLY A 95 -8.32 2.46 9.22
C GLY A 95 -7.70 3.49 10.17
N LEU A 96 -6.37 3.50 10.31
CA LEU A 96 -5.66 4.50 11.12
C LEU A 96 -5.76 5.89 10.50
N LEU A 97 -5.65 6.00 9.17
CA LEU A 97 -5.80 7.27 8.46
C LEU A 97 -7.21 7.84 8.67
N ALA A 98 -8.24 6.98 8.69
CA ALA A 98 -9.61 7.39 8.94
C ALA A 98 -9.82 7.92 10.37
N GLN A 99 -9.06 7.41 11.36
CA GLN A 99 -9.06 7.98 12.70
C GLN A 99 -8.41 9.38 12.73
N LEU A 100 -7.42 9.64 11.88
CA LEU A 100 -6.73 10.92 11.82
C LEU A 100 -7.47 11.97 10.98
N GLN A 101 -8.03 11.59 9.83
CA GLN A 101 -8.62 12.50 8.82
C GLN A 101 -10.14 12.37 8.67
N GLY A 102 -10.80 11.46 9.40
CA GLY A 102 -12.20 11.13 9.20
C GLY A 102 -12.43 10.29 7.93
N ARG A 103 -13.58 10.47 7.28
CA ARG A 103 -13.98 9.63 6.13
C ARG A 103 -12.98 9.62 4.96
N GLY A 104 -12.15 10.65 4.82
CA GLY A 104 -11.11 10.72 3.78
C GLY A 104 -10.09 9.59 3.88
N GLY A 105 -9.84 9.03 5.06
CA GLY A 105 -8.93 7.89 5.20
C GLY A 105 -9.49 6.55 4.71
N VAL A 106 -10.82 6.44 4.57
CA VAL A 106 -11.50 5.21 4.10
C VAL A 106 -11.40 5.07 2.58
N SER A 107 -11.38 6.18 1.83
CA SER A 107 -11.29 6.14 0.36
C SER A 107 -9.89 5.78 -0.14
N VAL A 108 -8.85 6.16 0.60
CA VAL A 108 -7.44 6.04 0.16
C VAL A 108 -7.06 4.64 -0.31
N PHE A 109 -7.40 3.59 0.45
CA PHE A 109 -7.04 2.24 0.01
C PHE A 109 -7.79 1.80 -1.27
N GLY A 110 -9.05 2.21 -1.42
CA GLY A 110 -9.83 1.94 -2.62
C GLY A 110 -9.31 2.69 -3.85
N ASP A 111 -8.82 3.92 -3.67
CA ASP A 111 -8.27 4.76 -4.74
C ASP A 111 -7.03 4.14 -5.39
N TYR A 112 -6.27 3.33 -4.65
CA TYR A 112 -5.05 2.68 -5.13
C TYR A 112 -5.21 1.21 -5.49
N TYR A 113 -6.34 0.59 -5.16
CA TYR A 113 -6.57 -0.81 -5.50
C TYR A 113 -6.65 -0.98 -7.02
N GLY A 114 -5.70 -1.73 -7.60
CA GLY A 114 -5.64 -1.91 -9.05
C GLY A 114 -5.05 -0.73 -9.82
N ALA A 115 -4.56 0.31 -9.14
CA ALA A 115 -3.88 1.43 -9.79
C ALA A 115 -2.56 0.95 -10.43
N PRO A 116 -2.21 1.44 -11.63
CA PRO A 116 -0.91 1.15 -12.22
C PRO A 116 0.19 1.70 -11.30
N SER A 117 1.24 0.92 -11.06
CA SER A 117 2.43 1.44 -10.38
C SER A 117 2.92 2.69 -11.10
N PRO A 118 3.21 3.81 -10.41
CA PRO A 118 3.83 4.95 -11.05
C PRO A 118 5.14 4.47 -11.72
N PRO A 119 5.47 4.96 -12.92
CA PRO A 119 6.69 4.57 -13.58
C PRO A 119 7.87 4.89 -12.67
N SER A 120 8.67 3.87 -12.35
CA SER A 120 9.92 4.01 -11.61
C SER A 120 10.89 4.85 -12.46
N GLY A 121 10.81 6.17 -12.36
CA GLY A 121 11.53 7.06 -13.26
C GLY A 121 11.08 8.52 -13.24
N THR A 122 11.00 9.14 -12.07
CA THR A 122 11.17 10.59 -11.94
C THR A 122 12.22 10.83 -10.87
N GLY A 123 13.49 10.77 -11.28
CA GLY A 123 14.54 11.45 -10.55
C GLY A 123 14.18 12.94 -10.41
N PRO A 124 14.74 13.64 -9.40
CA PRO A 124 14.47 15.07 -9.23
C PRO A 124 14.70 15.81 -10.54
N PRO A 125 13.87 16.81 -10.88
CA PRO A 125 13.97 17.52 -12.14
C PRO A 125 15.39 18.06 -12.28
N GLU A 126 16.03 17.71 -13.40
CA GLU A 126 17.31 18.26 -13.81
C GLU A 126 17.20 19.80 -13.75
N PRO A 127 18.09 20.49 -13.01
CA PRO A 127 18.02 21.94 -12.92
C PRO A 127 18.13 22.51 -14.33
N ALA A 128 17.12 23.27 -14.73
CA ALA A 128 17.02 23.90 -16.04
C ALA A 128 18.37 24.52 -16.41
N GLY A 129 19.00 23.95 -17.43
CA GLY A 129 20.25 24.45 -17.99
C GLY A 129 20.10 25.93 -18.31
N GLN A 130 20.85 26.75 -17.60
CA GLN A 130 20.98 28.17 -17.89
C GLN A 130 21.42 28.29 -19.35
N SER A 131 20.54 28.85 -20.18
CA SER A 131 20.82 29.22 -21.56
C SER A 131 21.98 30.22 -21.56
N ALA A 132 23.15 29.78 -22.03
CA ALA A 132 24.24 30.71 -22.33
C ALA A 132 23.80 31.61 -23.50
N PRO A 133 24.00 32.94 -23.41
CA PRO A 133 23.61 33.85 -24.49
C PRO A 133 24.51 33.65 -25.72
N PRO A 134 24.01 33.95 -26.93
CA PRO A 134 24.78 33.80 -28.15
C PRO A 134 25.95 34.79 -28.17
N HIS A 135 27.14 34.28 -28.43
CA HIS A 135 28.37 35.04 -28.55
C HIS A 135 28.34 35.79 -29.89
N ASP A 136 27.92 37.06 -29.85
CA ASP A 136 27.96 37.97 -30.98
C ASP A 136 29.12 38.96 -30.81
N GLY A 137 29.83 39.27 -31.89
CA GLY A 137 30.69 40.46 -31.95
C GLY A 137 32.21 40.26 -31.90
N ASN A 138 32.77 40.18 -33.11
CA ASN A 138 34.14 40.48 -33.52
C ASN A 138 34.56 41.95 -33.18
N HIS A 139 35.77 42.19 -32.63
CA HIS A 139 36.76 43.18 -33.12
C HIS A 139 37.89 43.63 -32.15
N LYS A 140 39.07 43.85 -32.77
CA LYS A 140 40.35 44.48 -32.36
C LYS A 140 41.36 43.52 -31.71
N LYS A 141 42.57 43.32 -32.26
CA LYS A 141 43.43 44.15 -33.12
C LYS A 141 43.98 43.38 -34.31
#